data_AF-A0A257EQE5-F1
#
_entry.id   AF-A0A257EQE5-F1
#
_cell.length_a   1.000
_cell.length_b   1.000
_cell.length_c   1.000
_cell.angle_alpha   90.00
_cell.angle_beta   90.00
_cell.angle_gamma   90.00
#
_symmetry.space_group_name_H-M   'P 1'
#
loop_
_entity.id
_entity.type
_entity.pdbx_description
1 polymer ?
#
loop_
_entity_poly.entity_id
_entity_poly.type
_entity_poly.pdbx_seq_one_letter_code
_entity_poly.pdbx_strand_id
1 'polypeptide(L)'
;MTDSPAAPPRLSLRTSLRPRDAATLLIIRQDGPAPRVLMGRRVGGHAFMPDKWVFPGGRIHPSDYRVPAASDLHADTAAALARTGPVARVRALALTAIRETFEETGLIVGRPGQARSSGEWRDFLATGHLPDLAPLRFVARAITPPGRTRRFDARFFTVDAAHLVSLDPGAGSGELDELAWFDWDAAAALDLSGLPQSQTHTDLFPDNVLMLGDRVTGLIDFYFACTGPMVLDLAVTHAAWCFDSANAYRSDCGAALIRGYQNVRRLNAAERALFADVAKGACLRFVASRAEDWLDTPDDALVTRKDPMQFAQRWAFYDAHGDGLLA
;
A
#
# COMPACT_ATOMS: atom_id res chain seq x y z
N MET A 1 58.05 17.78 20.67
CA MET A 1 57.10 16.81 20.09
C MET A 1 55.70 17.30 20.39
N THR A 2 55.10 17.99 19.43
CA THR A 2 53.70 18.47 19.50
C THR A 2 52.85 17.48 18.72
N ASP A 3 52.06 16.67 19.42
CA ASP A 3 51.09 15.76 18.82
C ASP A 3 49.98 16.58 18.15
N SER A 4 49.84 16.43 16.83
CA SER A 4 48.66 16.91 16.11
C SER A 4 47.50 15.95 16.32
N PRO A 5 46.28 16.42 16.62
CA PRO A 5 45.13 15.54 16.76
C PRO A 5 44.80 14.90 15.41
N ALA A 6 44.64 13.57 15.41
CA ALA A 6 44.29 12.79 14.25
C ALA A 6 42.96 13.26 13.63
N ALA A 7 42.94 13.40 12.31
CA ALA A 7 41.74 13.76 11.56
C ALA A 7 40.63 12.72 11.79
N PRO A 8 39.35 13.13 11.90
CA PRO A 8 38.25 12.20 12.10
C PRO A 8 38.13 11.24 10.90
N PRO A 9 37.73 9.98 11.13
CA PRO A 9 37.59 9.00 10.07
C PRO A 9 36.57 9.50 9.04
N ARG A 10 36.96 9.50 7.75
CA ARG A 10 36.04 9.78 6.66
C ARG A 10 34.95 8.71 6.67
N LEU A 11 33.71 9.11 6.92
CA LEU A 11 32.53 8.27 6.73
C LEU A 11 32.55 7.73 5.29
N SER A 12 32.75 6.43 5.16
CA SER A 12 32.58 5.72 3.90
C SER A 12 31.11 5.86 3.49
N LEU A 13 30.84 6.71 2.48
CA LEU A 13 29.55 6.75 1.81
C LEU A 13 29.36 5.40 1.12
N ARG A 14 28.71 4.45 1.80
CA ARG A 14 28.22 3.22 1.16
C ARG A 14 27.39 3.65 -0.05
N THR A 15 27.84 3.29 -1.25
CA THR A 15 27.12 3.58 -2.49
C THR A 15 25.73 2.96 -2.40
N SER A 16 24.70 3.81 -2.26
CA SER A 16 23.32 3.32 -2.17
C SER A 16 22.99 2.55 -3.45
N LEU A 17 22.49 1.32 -3.32
CA LEU A 17 22.05 0.54 -4.48
C LEU A 17 21.04 1.34 -5.31
N ARG A 18 21.16 1.30 -6.64
CA ARG A 18 20.21 2.00 -7.51
C ARG A 18 18.87 1.25 -7.48
N PRO A 19 17.73 1.94 -7.32
CA PRO A 19 16.42 1.31 -7.43
C PRO A 19 16.23 0.65 -8.80
N ARG A 20 15.63 -0.54 -8.81
CA ARG A 20 15.19 -1.23 -10.01
C ARG A 20 13.76 -0.82 -10.33
N ASP A 21 13.48 -0.51 -11.59
CA ASP A 21 12.11 -0.21 -12.02
C ASP A 21 11.20 -1.43 -11.84
N ALA A 22 10.01 -1.21 -11.29
CA ALA A 22 9.00 -2.23 -11.02
C ALA A 22 7.58 -1.67 -11.24
N ALA A 23 6.62 -2.55 -11.45
CA ALA A 23 5.23 -2.17 -11.61
C ALA A 23 4.27 -3.16 -10.95
N THR A 24 3.16 -2.62 -10.45
CA THR A 24 2.11 -3.36 -9.71
C THR A 24 0.75 -3.01 -10.30
N LEU A 25 -0.13 -4.00 -10.44
CA LEU A 25 -1.50 -3.79 -10.93
C LEU A 25 -2.54 -4.10 -9.85
N LEU A 26 -3.39 -3.13 -9.56
CA LEU A 26 -4.58 -3.28 -8.73
C LEU A 26 -5.78 -3.51 -9.64
N ILE A 27 -6.32 -4.73 -9.64
CA ILE A 27 -7.50 -5.07 -10.43
C ILE A 27 -8.73 -4.87 -9.56
N ILE A 28 -9.67 -4.04 -10.02
CA ILE A 28 -10.85 -3.65 -9.24
C ILE A 28 -12.11 -4.18 -9.94
N ARG A 29 -12.85 -5.06 -9.28
CA ARG A 29 -14.20 -5.46 -9.69
C ARG A 29 -15.21 -4.43 -9.22
N GLN A 30 -16.15 -4.04 -10.08
CA GLN A 30 -17.28 -3.15 -9.76
C GLN A 30 -18.63 -3.80 -10.08
N ASP A 31 -18.67 -5.14 -10.18
CA ASP A 31 -19.83 -5.92 -10.60
C ASP A 31 -20.75 -6.34 -9.44
N GLY A 32 -20.38 -6.00 -8.21
CA GLY A 32 -21.16 -6.21 -7.01
C GLY A 32 -21.70 -4.91 -6.43
N PRO A 33 -22.40 -4.97 -5.27
CA PRO A 33 -22.80 -3.77 -4.54
C PRO A 33 -21.60 -2.93 -4.09
N ALA A 34 -20.42 -3.56 -4.01
CA ALA A 34 -19.16 -2.99 -3.56
C ALA A 34 -17.99 -3.27 -4.52
N PRO A 35 -17.07 -2.31 -4.75
CA PRO A 35 -15.79 -2.57 -5.35
C PRO A 35 -14.98 -3.62 -4.58
N ARG A 36 -14.28 -4.50 -5.31
CA ARG A 36 -13.39 -5.53 -4.76
C ARG A 36 -12.02 -5.50 -5.43
N VAL A 37 -10.92 -5.72 -4.71
CA VAL A 37 -9.58 -5.87 -5.29
C VAL A 37 -9.07 -7.29 -5.23
N LEU A 38 -8.40 -7.70 -6.29
CA LEU A 38 -7.66 -8.96 -6.34
C LEU A 38 -6.33 -8.85 -5.57
N MET A 39 -6.08 -9.78 -4.67
CA MET A 39 -4.76 -10.01 -4.08
C MET A 39 -4.44 -11.50 -4.13
N GLY A 40 -3.16 -11.85 -4.00
CA GLY A 40 -2.73 -13.23 -3.85
C GLY A 40 -1.72 -13.46 -2.74
N ARG A 41 -1.78 -14.66 -2.16
CA ARG A 41 -0.88 -15.11 -1.09
C ARG A 41 0.33 -15.80 -1.70
N ARG A 42 1.54 -15.44 -1.25
CA ARG A 42 2.79 -16.03 -1.74
C ARG A 42 3.07 -17.41 -1.16
N VAL A 43 3.67 -18.29 -1.95
CA VAL A 43 4.06 -19.64 -1.50
C VAL A 43 5.13 -19.61 -0.40
N GLY A 44 4.93 -20.44 0.62
CA GLY A 44 5.78 -20.62 1.81
C GLY A 44 7.29 -20.85 1.58
N GLY A 45 7.71 -21.18 0.36
CA GLY A 45 9.10 -21.48 -0.02
C GLY A 45 9.85 -20.39 -0.80
N HIS A 46 9.21 -19.25 -1.10
CA HIS A 46 9.86 -18.18 -1.86
C HIS A 46 10.98 -17.50 -1.05
N ALA A 47 12.11 -17.21 -1.71
CA ALA A 47 13.23 -16.46 -1.13
C ALA A 47 12.89 -14.97 -0.82
N PHE A 48 11.63 -14.56 -1.01
CA PHE A 48 11.12 -13.21 -0.78
C PHE A 48 9.63 -13.25 -0.37
N MET A 49 9.35 -13.08 0.93
CA MET A 49 8.00 -12.94 1.53
C MET A 49 7.05 -14.16 1.38
N PRO A 50 7.38 -15.35 1.90
CA PRO A 50 6.42 -16.46 1.96
C PRO A 50 5.17 -16.12 2.81
N ASP A 51 4.02 -16.66 2.44
CA ASP A 51 2.71 -16.62 3.15
C ASP A 51 2.01 -15.25 3.28
N LYS A 52 2.36 -14.25 2.45
CA LYS A 52 1.79 -12.89 2.51
C LYS A 52 0.87 -12.57 1.32
N TRP A 53 -0.21 -11.82 1.58
CA TRP A 53 -1.12 -11.28 0.55
C TRP A 53 -0.53 -10.01 -0.10
N VAL A 54 -0.44 -10.00 -1.42
CA VAL A 54 0.11 -8.91 -2.22
C VAL A 54 -0.71 -8.69 -3.50
N PHE A 55 -0.58 -7.51 -4.10
CA PHE A 55 -1.01 -7.31 -5.49
C PHE A 55 -0.01 -7.94 -6.45
N PRO A 56 -0.46 -8.44 -7.61
CA PRO A 56 0.46 -8.92 -8.63
C PRO A 56 1.36 -7.80 -9.13
N GLY A 57 2.65 -8.11 -9.31
CA GLY A 57 3.61 -7.11 -9.71
C GLY A 57 5.05 -7.51 -9.47
N GLY A 58 5.91 -6.95 -10.30
CA GLY A 58 7.32 -7.31 -10.31
C GLY A 58 8.18 -6.36 -11.11
N ARG A 59 9.33 -6.87 -11.54
CA ARG A 59 10.40 -6.05 -12.11
C ARG A 59 10.19 -5.87 -13.60
N ILE A 60 10.57 -4.70 -14.10
CA ILE A 60 10.63 -4.51 -15.54
C ILE A 60 11.57 -5.53 -16.19
N HIS A 61 11.14 -6.10 -17.31
CA HIS A 61 11.95 -7.01 -18.11
C HIS A 61 12.28 -6.36 -19.48
N PRO A 62 13.45 -6.62 -20.10
CA PRO A 62 13.79 -6.07 -21.41
C PRO A 62 12.82 -6.41 -22.56
N SER A 63 11.97 -7.44 -22.40
CA SER A 63 10.90 -7.74 -23.35
C SER A 63 9.74 -6.75 -23.27
N ASP A 64 9.52 -6.10 -22.13
CA ASP A 64 8.40 -5.17 -21.90
C ASP A 64 8.54 -3.89 -22.74
N TYR A 65 9.75 -3.57 -23.19
CA TYR A 65 10.01 -2.48 -24.13
C TYR A 65 9.61 -2.80 -25.56
N ARG A 66 9.47 -4.09 -25.91
CA ARG A 66 9.45 -4.56 -27.31
C ARG A 66 8.18 -5.31 -27.68
N VAL A 67 7.40 -5.77 -26.71
CA VAL A 67 6.16 -6.49 -26.98
C VAL A 67 5.16 -5.61 -27.73
N PRO A 68 4.54 -6.10 -28.82
CA PRO A 68 3.41 -5.42 -29.45
C PRO A 68 2.23 -5.34 -28.47
N ALA A 69 1.54 -4.21 -28.45
CA ALA A 69 0.35 -4.00 -27.61
C ALA A 69 -0.85 -3.68 -28.50
N ALA A 70 -2.05 -4.03 -28.03
CA ALA A 70 -3.30 -3.73 -28.73
C ALA A 70 -3.62 -2.23 -28.73
N SER A 71 -3.08 -1.49 -27.75
CA SER A 71 -3.27 -0.07 -27.58
C SER A 71 -2.05 0.57 -26.89
N ASP A 72 -2.05 1.89 -26.84
CA ASP A 72 -1.22 2.65 -25.91
C ASP A 72 -2.02 3.15 -24.71
N LEU A 73 -1.30 3.71 -23.74
CA LEU A 73 -1.83 4.34 -22.53
C LEU A 73 -2.81 5.47 -22.88
N HIS A 74 -3.85 5.63 -22.07
CA HIS A 74 -4.72 6.80 -22.14
C HIS A 74 -3.90 8.09 -21.97
N ALA A 75 -4.28 9.16 -22.69
CA ALA A 75 -3.52 10.42 -22.72
C ALA A 75 -3.23 10.97 -21.32
N ASP A 76 -4.23 11.00 -20.43
CA ASP A 76 -4.07 11.47 -19.05
C ASP A 76 -3.08 10.61 -18.24
N THR A 77 -3.13 9.29 -18.45
CA THR A 77 -2.22 8.36 -17.77
C THR A 77 -0.80 8.53 -18.28
N ALA A 78 -0.62 8.68 -19.60
CA ALA A 78 0.67 8.96 -20.22
C ALA A 78 1.24 10.30 -19.72
N ALA A 79 0.43 11.35 -19.64
CA ALA A 79 0.83 12.66 -19.13
C ALA A 79 1.22 12.61 -17.64
N ALA A 80 0.48 11.85 -16.83
CA ALA A 80 0.81 11.65 -15.41
C ALA A 80 2.14 10.91 -15.23
N LEU A 81 2.35 9.85 -16.00
CA LEU A 81 3.55 9.04 -15.97
C LEU A 81 4.79 9.75 -16.53
N ALA A 82 4.64 10.64 -17.52
CA ALA A 82 5.76 11.36 -18.14
C ALA A 82 6.59 12.16 -17.11
N ARG A 83 5.99 12.55 -15.98
CA ARG A 83 6.69 13.19 -14.86
C ARG A 83 7.61 12.26 -14.08
N THR A 84 7.49 10.94 -14.28
CA THR A 84 8.22 9.92 -13.53
C THR A 84 9.36 9.28 -14.33
N GLY A 85 9.43 9.50 -15.64
CA GLY A 85 10.50 8.96 -16.48
C GLY A 85 10.22 9.07 -17.98
N PRO A 86 11.18 8.65 -18.83
CA PRO A 86 11.03 8.68 -20.29
C PRO A 86 9.83 7.86 -20.77
N VAL A 87 9.17 8.33 -21.82
CA VAL A 87 7.95 7.71 -22.41
C VAL A 87 8.12 6.21 -22.63
N ALA A 88 9.24 5.78 -23.22
CA ALA A 88 9.51 4.37 -23.47
C ALA A 88 9.55 3.53 -22.17
N ARG A 89 10.12 4.07 -21.09
CA ARG A 89 10.21 3.36 -19.80
C ARG A 89 8.86 3.26 -19.12
N VAL A 90 8.08 4.34 -19.11
CA VAL A 90 6.78 4.34 -18.43
C VAL A 90 5.75 3.50 -19.17
N ARG A 91 5.84 3.44 -20.51
CA ARG A 91 5.10 2.48 -21.33
C ARG A 91 5.50 1.03 -21.00
N ALA A 92 6.80 0.76 -20.93
CA ALA A 92 7.29 -0.57 -20.57
C ALA A 92 6.88 -0.98 -19.15
N LEU A 93 6.83 -0.06 -18.19
CA LEU A 93 6.33 -0.32 -16.83
C LEU A 93 4.83 -0.67 -16.81
N ALA A 94 4.01 -0.05 -17.65
CA ALA A 94 2.61 -0.45 -17.77
C ALA A 94 2.47 -1.87 -18.38
N LEU A 95 3.35 -2.22 -19.31
CA LEU A 95 3.43 -3.58 -19.85
C LEU A 95 3.92 -4.59 -18.80
N THR A 96 4.88 -4.20 -17.95
CA THR A 96 5.34 -5.00 -16.80
C THR A 96 4.17 -5.32 -15.87
N ALA A 97 3.32 -4.35 -15.53
CA ALA A 97 2.15 -4.57 -14.68
C ALA A 97 1.20 -5.64 -15.26
N ILE A 98 0.94 -5.62 -16.58
CA ILE A 98 0.12 -6.63 -17.27
C ILE A 98 0.80 -7.99 -17.28
N ARG A 99 2.11 -8.02 -17.60
CA ARG A 99 2.88 -9.27 -17.67
C ARG A 99 2.91 -10.00 -16.35
N GLU A 100 3.30 -9.31 -15.28
CA GLU A 100 3.42 -9.90 -13.94
C GLU A 100 2.05 -10.37 -13.44
N THR A 101 0.97 -9.62 -13.75
CA THR A 101 -0.40 -10.07 -13.48
C THR A 101 -0.72 -11.39 -14.15
N PHE A 102 -0.40 -11.53 -15.43
CA PHE A 102 -0.62 -12.79 -16.14
C PHE A 102 0.27 -13.92 -15.60
N GLU A 103 1.55 -13.66 -15.38
CA GLU A 103 2.49 -14.65 -14.84
C GLU A 103 2.03 -15.16 -13.47
N GLU A 104 1.64 -14.28 -12.56
CA GLU A 104 1.28 -14.66 -11.19
C GLU A 104 -0.14 -15.23 -11.06
N THR A 105 -1.09 -14.80 -11.89
CA THR A 105 -2.53 -15.10 -11.71
C THR A 105 -3.20 -15.77 -12.90
N GLY A 106 -2.55 -15.80 -14.07
CA GLY A 106 -3.15 -16.24 -15.34
C GLY A 106 -4.20 -15.27 -15.90
N LEU A 107 -4.51 -14.15 -15.23
CA LEU A 107 -5.48 -13.17 -15.70
C LEU A 107 -4.93 -12.36 -16.87
N ILE A 108 -5.79 -12.09 -17.85
CA ILE A 108 -5.41 -11.44 -19.10
C ILE A 108 -6.07 -10.06 -19.19
N VAL A 109 -5.26 -9.01 -19.14
CA VAL A 109 -5.64 -7.65 -19.56
C VAL A 109 -5.20 -7.46 -21.01
N GLY A 110 -6.09 -7.75 -21.96
CA GLY A 110 -5.74 -7.77 -23.37
C GLY A 110 -6.93 -7.82 -24.32
N ARG A 111 -6.67 -7.56 -25.59
CA ARG A 111 -7.65 -7.66 -26.68
C ARG A 111 -7.26 -8.76 -27.65
N PRO A 112 -8.23 -9.39 -28.36
CA PRO A 112 -7.92 -10.35 -29.42
C PRO A 112 -6.90 -9.79 -30.42
N GLY A 113 -5.83 -10.55 -30.65
CA GLY A 113 -4.73 -10.13 -31.50
C GLY A 113 -3.63 -11.17 -31.55
N GLN A 114 -2.83 -11.14 -32.60
CA GLN A 114 -1.76 -12.12 -32.80
C GLN A 114 -0.42 -11.42 -32.93
N ALA A 115 0.53 -11.83 -32.10
CA ALA A 115 1.94 -11.52 -32.25
C ALA A 115 2.76 -12.73 -31.84
N ARG A 116 4.01 -12.77 -32.31
CA ARG A 116 4.97 -13.78 -31.89
C ARG A 116 6.04 -13.11 -31.04
N SER A 117 6.31 -13.71 -29.89
CA SER A 117 7.43 -13.32 -29.03
C SER A 117 8.07 -14.57 -28.44
N SER A 118 9.31 -14.42 -27.97
CA SER A 118 10.01 -15.40 -27.16
C SER A 118 10.20 -14.85 -25.74
N GLY A 119 10.52 -15.73 -24.77
CA GLY A 119 10.70 -15.35 -23.37
C GLY A 119 9.38 -15.10 -22.65
N GLU A 120 9.37 -14.14 -21.74
CA GLU A 120 8.29 -13.91 -20.75
C GLU A 120 6.89 -13.69 -21.37
N TRP A 121 6.80 -13.05 -22.55
CA TRP A 121 5.51 -12.77 -23.20
C TRP A 121 4.94 -13.94 -24.03
N ARG A 122 5.69 -15.04 -24.17
CA ARG A 122 5.31 -16.17 -25.03
C ARG A 122 3.97 -16.77 -24.61
N ASP A 123 3.80 -17.04 -23.31
CA ASP A 123 2.59 -17.68 -22.79
C ASP A 123 1.39 -16.73 -22.82
N PHE A 124 1.60 -15.44 -22.54
CA PHE A 124 0.57 -14.41 -22.70
C PHE A 124 0.07 -14.34 -24.15
N LEU A 125 0.96 -14.24 -25.13
CA LEU A 125 0.58 -14.11 -26.55
C LEU A 125 -0.02 -15.41 -27.11
N ALA A 126 0.35 -16.57 -26.57
CA ALA A 126 -0.24 -17.85 -26.95
C ALA A 126 -1.74 -17.95 -26.62
N THR A 127 -2.24 -17.11 -25.72
CA THR A 127 -3.68 -17.00 -25.43
C THR A 127 -4.49 -16.38 -26.58
N GLY A 128 -3.84 -15.85 -27.62
CA GLY A 128 -4.51 -15.15 -28.73
C GLY A 128 -4.87 -13.70 -28.43
N HIS A 129 -4.23 -13.09 -27.43
CA HIS A 129 -4.43 -11.70 -27.02
C HIS A 129 -3.15 -10.88 -27.10
N LEU A 130 -3.30 -9.58 -27.35
CA LEU A 130 -2.26 -8.57 -27.19
C LEU A 130 -2.57 -7.72 -25.93
N PRO A 131 -1.55 -7.29 -25.17
CA PRO A 131 -1.79 -6.50 -23.95
C PRO A 131 -2.48 -5.17 -24.27
N ASP A 132 -3.49 -4.81 -23.47
CA ASP A 132 -4.26 -3.57 -23.63
C ASP A 132 -3.85 -2.56 -22.57
N LEU A 133 -3.24 -1.46 -22.99
CA LEU A 133 -2.73 -0.40 -22.10
C LEU A 133 -3.76 0.72 -21.87
N ALA A 134 -4.78 0.84 -22.72
CA ALA A 134 -5.76 1.91 -22.66
C ALA A 134 -6.55 1.96 -21.33
N PRO A 135 -6.94 0.84 -20.71
CA PRO A 135 -7.73 0.89 -19.48
C PRO A 135 -6.89 1.14 -18.22
N LEU A 136 -5.56 1.03 -18.28
CA LEU A 136 -4.70 1.27 -17.13
C LEU A 136 -4.77 2.73 -16.69
N ARG A 137 -4.83 2.96 -15.37
CA ARG A 137 -4.73 4.29 -14.75
C ARG A 137 -3.56 4.30 -13.78
N PHE A 138 -2.74 5.35 -13.85
CA PHE A 138 -1.61 5.53 -12.94
C PHE A 138 -2.10 6.10 -11.61
N VAL A 139 -1.72 5.46 -10.50
CA VAL A 139 -2.17 5.83 -9.15
C VAL A 139 -1.05 6.46 -8.35
N ALA A 140 0.10 5.77 -8.26
CA ALA A 140 1.17 6.17 -7.36
C ALA A 140 2.54 5.71 -7.84
N ARG A 141 3.58 6.37 -7.34
CA ARG A 141 4.97 5.95 -7.47
C ARG A 141 5.58 5.86 -6.08
N ALA A 142 6.22 4.73 -5.77
CA ALA A 142 6.97 4.55 -4.54
C ALA A 142 8.42 4.18 -4.86
N ILE A 143 9.37 4.87 -4.22
CA ILE A 143 10.80 4.57 -4.37
C ILE A 143 11.29 4.05 -3.03
N THR A 144 11.76 2.79 -3.01
CA THR A 144 12.36 2.21 -1.80
C THR A 144 13.52 3.11 -1.30
N PRO A 145 13.55 3.50 -0.02
CA PRO A 145 14.57 4.40 0.54
C PRO A 145 16.02 3.93 0.29
N PRO A 146 17.02 4.85 0.32
CA PRO A 146 18.43 4.46 0.22
C PRO A 146 18.89 3.61 1.42
N GLY A 147 19.89 2.74 1.21
CA GLY A 147 20.44 1.88 2.27
C GLY A 147 19.87 0.46 2.34
N ARG A 148 18.84 0.13 1.54
CA ARG A 148 18.28 -1.25 1.46
C ARG A 148 19.07 -2.16 0.52
N THR A 149 19.04 -3.47 0.76
CA THR A 149 19.70 -4.53 -0.04
C THR A 149 18.99 -4.82 -1.37
N ARG A 150 17.69 -4.50 -1.45
CA ARG A 150 16.90 -4.46 -2.69
C ARG A 150 16.11 -3.15 -2.70
N ARG A 151 16.10 -2.47 -3.83
CA ARG A 151 15.39 -1.21 -3.99
C ARG A 151 14.59 -1.23 -5.27
N PHE A 152 13.37 -0.72 -5.19
CA PHE A 152 12.47 -0.57 -6.32
C PHE A 152 12.06 0.89 -6.53
N ASP A 153 11.82 1.23 -7.78
CA ASP A 153 11.13 2.45 -8.18
C ASP A 153 9.81 2.00 -8.84
N ALA A 154 8.82 1.73 -7.98
CA ALA A 154 7.59 1.04 -8.33
C ALA A 154 6.52 2.02 -8.84
N ARG A 155 5.86 1.70 -9.95
CA ARG A 155 4.65 2.38 -10.43
C ARG A 155 3.43 1.50 -10.15
N PHE A 156 2.42 2.10 -9.56
CA PHE A 156 1.16 1.44 -9.25
C PHE A 156 0.11 1.86 -10.27
N PHE A 157 -0.56 0.87 -10.84
CA PHE A 157 -1.63 1.03 -11.79
C PHE A 157 -2.92 0.43 -11.25
N THR A 158 -4.06 0.96 -11.69
CA THR A 158 -5.36 0.30 -11.55
C THR A 158 -5.92 -0.08 -12.90
N VAL A 159 -6.77 -1.10 -12.91
CA VAL A 159 -7.62 -1.48 -14.04
C VAL A 159 -8.96 -1.99 -13.52
N ASP A 160 -10.04 -1.67 -14.22
CA ASP A 160 -11.34 -2.28 -13.95
C ASP A 160 -11.34 -3.74 -14.44
N ALA A 161 -11.85 -4.66 -13.62
CA ALA A 161 -11.92 -6.08 -13.94
C ALA A 161 -12.80 -6.38 -15.16
N ALA A 162 -13.68 -5.46 -15.58
CA ALA A 162 -14.41 -5.54 -16.84
C ALA A 162 -13.51 -5.54 -18.09
N HIS A 163 -12.24 -5.14 -17.94
CA HIS A 163 -11.23 -5.22 -18.99
C HIS A 163 -10.41 -6.52 -18.97
N LEU A 164 -10.72 -7.45 -18.05
CA LEU A 164 -10.18 -8.79 -18.10
C LEU A 164 -10.93 -9.65 -19.13
N VAL A 165 -10.19 -10.56 -19.76
CA VAL A 165 -10.80 -11.59 -20.64
C VAL A 165 -11.67 -12.56 -19.82
N SER A 166 -11.28 -12.84 -18.58
CA SER A 166 -12.00 -13.68 -17.61
C SER A 166 -11.80 -13.14 -16.20
N LEU A 167 -12.81 -13.27 -15.35
CA LEU A 167 -12.71 -12.96 -13.91
C LEU A 167 -12.12 -14.13 -13.10
N ASP A 168 -12.13 -15.33 -13.66
CA ASP A 168 -11.58 -16.52 -13.05
C ASP A 168 -10.06 -16.58 -13.32
N PRO A 169 -9.23 -16.61 -12.27
CA PRO A 169 -7.78 -16.76 -12.43
C PRO A 169 -7.42 -18.06 -13.15
N GLY A 170 -6.38 -18.00 -13.98
CA GLY A 170 -5.83 -19.15 -14.69
C GLY A 170 -4.73 -19.85 -13.91
N ALA A 171 -4.02 -20.76 -14.57
CA ALA A 171 -2.78 -21.32 -14.03
C ALA A 171 -1.70 -20.23 -14.02
N GLY A 172 -1.39 -19.69 -12.84
CA GLY A 172 -0.24 -18.83 -12.63
C GLY A 172 1.08 -19.60 -12.55
N SER A 173 2.16 -18.88 -12.32
CA SER A 173 3.54 -19.37 -12.17
C SER A 173 3.73 -20.24 -10.92
N GLY A 174 2.76 -20.23 -10.00
CA GLY A 174 2.86 -20.86 -8.69
C GLY A 174 3.65 -20.01 -7.69
N GLU A 175 3.94 -18.74 -7.98
CA GLU A 175 4.47 -17.80 -6.98
C GLU A 175 3.43 -17.39 -5.94
N LEU A 176 2.15 -17.43 -6.34
CA LEU A 176 0.99 -17.25 -5.47
C LEU A 176 0.27 -18.59 -5.31
N ASP A 177 0.09 -19.09 -4.09
CA ASP A 177 -0.69 -20.31 -3.83
C ASP A 177 -2.18 -20.05 -3.64
N GLU A 178 -2.59 -18.81 -3.41
CA GLU A 178 -3.99 -18.43 -3.21
C GLU A 178 -4.29 -17.07 -3.84
N LEU A 179 -5.49 -16.92 -4.40
CA LEU A 179 -6.00 -15.68 -4.97
C LEU A 179 -7.38 -15.39 -4.40
N ALA A 180 -7.64 -14.16 -3.97
CA ALA A 180 -8.91 -13.77 -3.38
C ALA A 180 -9.28 -12.31 -3.71
N TRP A 181 -10.59 -12.06 -3.73
CA TRP A 181 -11.19 -10.74 -3.89
C TRP A 181 -11.54 -10.15 -2.52
N PHE A 182 -11.01 -8.97 -2.22
CA PHE A 182 -11.23 -8.25 -0.96
C PHE A 182 -12.14 -7.03 -1.17
N ASP A 183 -13.16 -6.84 -0.33
CA ASP A 183 -14.11 -5.72 -0.41
C ASP A 183 -13.44 -4.37 -0.05
N TRP A 184 -13.65 -3.33 -0.87
CA TRP A 184 -13.17 -1.95 -0.65
C TRP A 184 -14.13 -1.07 0.15
N ASP A 185 -15.42 -1.42 0.22
CA ASP A 185 -16.48 -0.42 0.38
C ASP A 185 -16.58 0.26 1.74
N ALA A 186 -16.07 -0.34 2.81
CA ALA A 186 -16.10 0.35 4.10
C ALA A 186 -15.26 1.64 4.08
N ALA A 187 -14.26 1.77 3.20
CA ALA A 187 -13.36 2.92 3.18
C ALA A 187 -13.65 3.93 2.05
N ALA A 188 -14.12 3.47 0.88
CA ALA A 188 -14.32 4.32 -0.31
C ALA A 188 -15.73 4.96 -0.37
N ALA A 189 -16.73 4.36 0.26
CA ALA A 189 -18.09 4.89 0.34
C ALA A 189 -18.29 5.93 1.47
N LEU A 190 -17.27 6.14 2.31
CA LEU A 190 -17.30 7.16 3.36
C LEU A 190 -17.29 8.55 2.73
N ASP A 191 -18.44 9.23 2.72
CA ASP A 191 -18.48 10.67 2.50
C ASP A 191 -17.89 11.38 3.72
N LEU A 192 -16.56 11.54 3.71
CA LEU A 192 -15.84 12.27 4.74
C LEU A 192 -15.89 13.79 4.51
N SER A 193 -16.43 14.26 3.38
CA SER A 193 -16.42 15.68 3.02
C SER A 193 -17.35 16.52 3.91
N GLY A 194 -18.43 15.89 4.41
CA GLY A 194 -19.36 16.50 5.38
C GLY A 194 -18.86 16.50 6.83
N LEU A 195 -17.71 15.89 7.12
CA LEU A 195 -17.16 15.83 8.47
C LEU A 195 -16.34 17.09 8.81
N PRO A 196 -16.30 17.51 10.09
CA PRO A 196 -15.47 18.63 10.52
C PRO A 196 -13.99 18.44 10.17
N GLN A 197 -13.43 19.40 9.44
CA GLN A 197 -12.04 19.39 8.96
C GLN A 197 -11.12 20.20 9.88
N SER A 198 -9.87 19.75 10.02
CA SER A 198 -8.81 20.48 10.73
C SER A 198 -7.45 20.19 10.10
N GLN A 199 -6.43 20.91 10.54
CA GLN A 199 -5.09 20.34 10.50
C GLN A 199 -5.04 19.15 11.46
N THR A 200 -4.60 18.01 10.94
CA THR A 200 -4.54 16.71 11.62
C THR A 200 -3.11 16.19 11.58
N HIS A 201 -2.70 15.44 12.59
CA HIS A 201 -1.37 14.83 12.63
C HIS A 201 -1.28 13.58 11.75
N THR A 202 -2.32 12.75 11.78
CA THR A 202 -2.50 11.48 11.04
C THR A 202 -1.48 10.39 11.33
N ASP A 203 -0.68 10.57 12.39
CA ASP A 203 0.38 9.64 12.79
C ASP A 203 0.78 9.81 14.27
N LEU A 204 -0.18 10.12 15.15
CA LEU A 204 0.08 10.46 16.56
C LEU A 204 0.24 9.20 17.44
N PHE A 205 1.30 8.43 17.20
CA PHE A 205 1.66 7.26 18.01
C PHE A 205 2.31 7.65 19.37
N PRO A 206 2.38 6.73 20.35
CA PRO A 206 3.02 6.99 21.64
C PRO A 206 4.46 7.53 21.56
N ASP A 207 5.23 7.10 20.56
CA ASP A 207 6.60 7.57 20.29
C ASP A 207 6.67 9.03 19.81
N ASN A 208 5.55 9.61 19.38
CA ASN A 208 5.45 10.99 18.89
C ASN A 208 4.92 11.98 19.95
N VAL A 209 4.78 11.55 21.21
CA VAL A 209 4.30 12.38 22.33
C VAL A 209 5.35 12.47 23.43
N LEU A 210 5.76 13.71 23.75
CA LEU A 210 6.71 13.99 24.81
C LEU A 210 5.98 14.15 26.16
N MET A 211 6.47 13.44 27.17
CA MET A 211 5.89 13.41 28.51
C MET A 211 6.90 13.91 29.55
N LEU A 212 6.41 14.68 30.53
CA LEU A 212 7.13 14.98 31.77
C LEU A 212 6.27 14.47 32.95
N GLY A 213 6.60 13.30 33.46
CA GLY A 213 5.73 12.59 34.41
C GLY A 213 4.41 12.20 33.73
N ASP A 214 3.29 12.65 34.29
CA ASP A 214 1.93 12.44 33.79
C ASP A 214 1.44 13.56 32.85
N ARG A 215 2.28 14.54 32.53
CA ARG A 215 1.92 15.69 31.69
C ARG A 215 2.49 15.57 30.28
N VAL A 216 1.64 15.73 29.28
CA VAL A 216 2.04 15.96 27.88
C VAL A 216 2.70 17.33 27.78
N THR A 217 3.92 17.40 27.26
CA THR A 217 4.70 18.64 27.12
C THR A 217 4.99 19.03 25.67
N GLY A 218 4.82 18.11 24.72
CA GLY A 218 5.01 18.39 23.31
C GLY A 218 4.55 17.25 22.42
N LEU A 219 4.25 17.59 21.17
CA LEU A 219 3.99 16.67 20.07
C LEU A 219 5.09 16.87 19.02
N ILE A 220 5.53 15.82 18.35
CA ILE A 220 6.58 15.86 17.33
C ILE A 220 6.15 15.05 16.09
N ASP A 221 6.96 15.08 15.03
CA ASP A 221 6.80 14.22 13.83
C ASP A 221 5.59 14.55 12.93
N PHE A 222 5.44 15.83 12.57
CA PHE A 222 4.34 16.34 11.75
C PHE A 222 4.50 16.11 10.23
N TYR A 223 5.36 15.19 9.76
CA TYR A 223 5.61 15.03 8.32
C TYR A 223 4.40 14.53 7.53
N PHE A 224 3.49 13.82 8.19
CA PHE A 224 2.22 13.38 7.60
C PHE A 224 1.06 14.33 7.89
N ALA A 225 1.31 15.44 8.58
CA ALA A 225 0.24 16.37 8.92
C ALA A 225 -0.43 16.91 7.66
N CYS A 226 -1.76 16.92 7.67
CA CYS A 226 -2.55 17.36 6.54
C CYS A 226 -3.89 17.95 7.00
N THR A 227 -4.57 18.63 6.09
CA THR A 227 -5.96 19.01 6.30
C THR A 227 -6.85 17.80 6.06
N GLY A 228 -7.62 17.40 7.06
CA GLY A 228 -8.48 16.22 6.98
C GLY A 228 -9.55 16.17 8.09
N PRO A 229 -10.42 15.15 8.07
CA PRO A 229 -11.47 14.97 9.07
C PRO A 229 -10.87 14.81 10.46
N MET A 230 -11.34 15.57 11.45
CA MET A 230 -10.83 15.49 12.82
C MET A 230 -10.97 14.09 13.42
N VAL A 231 -12.03 13.37 13.05
CA VAL A 231 -12.29 12.00 13.51
C VAL A 231 -11.28 10.98 12.97
N LEU A 232 -10.64 11.24 11.81
CA LEU A 232 -9.57 10.40 11.29
C LEU A 232 -8.36 10.44 12.22
N ASP A 233 -7.98 11.63 12.69
CA ASP A 233 -6.85 11.79 13.60
C ASP A 233 -7.11 11.11 14.95
N LEU A 234 -8.35 11.19 15.44
CA LEU A 234 -8.79 10.45 16.62
C LEU A 234 -8.75 8.94 16.40
N ALA A 235 -9.20 8.44 15.24
CA ALA A 235 -9.22 7.03 14.92
C ALA A 235 -7.79 6.44 14.79
N VAL A 236 -6.88 7.18 14.15
CA VAL A 236 -5.44 6.85 14.10
C VAL A 236 -4.87 6.77 15.52
N THR A 237 -5.14 7.78 16.35
CA THR A 237 -4.65 7.82 17.74
C THR A 237 -5.25 6.67 18.55
N HIS A 238 -6.54 6.38 18.42
CA HIS A 238 -7.17 5.25 19.11
C HIS A 238 -6.55 3.91 18.69
N ALA A 239 -6.36 3.71 17.38
CA ALA A 239 -5.69 2.51 16.87
C ALA A 239 -4.24 2.40 17.33
N ALA A 240 -3.53 3.51 17.55
CA ALA A 240 -2.16 3.52 18.03
C ALA A 240 -2.01 3.27 19.53
N TRP A 241 -2.93 3.80 20.35
CA TRP A 241 -2.79 3.83 21.82
C TRP A 241 -3.59 2.76 22.54
N CYS A 242 -4.72 2.31 22.00
CA CYS A 242 -5.71 1.54 22.75
C CYS A 242 -5.55 0.01 22.63
N PHE A 243 -4.39 -0.45 22.15
CA PHE A 243 -4.04 -1.88 22.07
C PHE A 243 -2.72 -2.13 22.78
N ASP A 244 -2.60 -3.27 23.46
CA ASP A 244 -1.37 -3.66 24.14
C ASP A 244 -0.34 -4.31 23.18
N SER A 245 0.77 -4.79 23.74
CA SER A 245 1.83 -5.45 22.97
C SER A 245 1.42 -6.81 22.38
N ALA A 246 0.43 -7.48 22.98
CA ALA A 246 -0.19 -8.70 22.44
C ALA A 246 -1.33 -8.39 21.45
N ASN A 247 -1.53 -7.11 21.13
CA ASN A 247 -2.57 -6.59 20.28
C ASN A 247 -4.00 -6.77 20.80
N ALA A 248 -4.16 -6.99 22.11
CA ALA A 248 -5.46 -7.01 22.76
C ALA A 248 -5.96 -5.58 22.99
N TYR A 249 -7.26 -5.36 22.76
CA TYR A 249 -7.89 -4.07 23.00
C TYR A 249 -7.95 -3.75 24.51
N ARG A 250 -7.54 -2.53 24.87
CA ARG A 250 -7.58 -1.99 26.23
C ARG A 250 -8.75 -1.02 26.36
N SER A 251 -9.89 -1.52 26.85
CA SER A 251 -11.14 -0.77 26.94
C SER A 251 -11.07 0.43 27.89
N ASP A 252 -10.31 0.33 28.98
CA ASP A 252 -10.05 1.43 29.91
C ASP A 252 -9.30 2.59 29.22
N CYS A 253 -8.26 2.26 28.45
CA CYS A 253 -7.47 3.19 27.67
C CYS A 253 -8.29 3.84 26.56
N GLY A 254 -9.04 3.05 25.79
CA GLY A 254 -9.97 3.54 24.77
C GLY A 254 -10.99 4.53 25.33
N ALA A 255 -11.65 4.15 26.43
CA ALA A 255 -12.63 5.02 27.09
C ALA A 255 -11.98 6.31 27.64
N ALA A 256 -10.78 6.23 28.20
CA ALA A 256 -10.04 7.41 28.68
C ALA A 256 -9.66 8.37 27.53
N LEU A 257 -9.16 7.83 26.41
CA LEU A 257 -8.80 8.61 25.22
C LEU A 257 -10.01 9.36 24.66
N ILE A 258 -11.12 8.65 24.44
CA ILE A 258 -12.36 9.24 23.94
C ILE A 258 -12.92 10.29 24.91
N ARG A 259 -12.92 10.03 26.23
CA ARG A 259 -13.34 11.03 27.23
C ARG A 259 -12.45 12.27 27.20
N GLY A 260 -11.13 12.10 27.12
CA GLY A 260 -10.17 13.20 27.04
C GLY A 260 -10.39 14.07 25.82
N TYR A 261 -10.52 13.45 24.64
CA TYR A 261 -10.86 14.15 23.39
C TYR A 261 -12.18 14.94 23.54
N GLN A 262 -13.22 14.29 24.06
CA GLN A 262 -14.55 14.88 24.18
C GLN A 262 -14.69 15.98 25.24
N ASN A 263 -13.75 16.09 26.18
CA ASN A 263 -13.71 17.19 27.15
C ASN A 263 -13.28 18.51 26.49
N VAL A 264 -12.52 18.45 25.40
CA VAL A 264 -12.12 19.62 24.60
C VAL A 264 -13.08 19.82 23.43
N ARG A 265 -13.45 18.73 22.75
CA ARG A 265 -14.26 18.77 21.54
C ARG A 265 -15.27 17.62 21.48
N ARG A 266 -16.55 17.94 21.49
CA ARG A 266 -17.63 16.94 21.32
C ARG A 266 -17.68 16.41 19.88
N LEU A 267 -17.71 15.08 19.74
CA LEU A 267 -17.99 14.40 18.48
C LEU A 267 -19.46 14.58 18.12
N ASN A 268 -19.74 14.98 16.89
CA ASN A 268 -21.11 15.07 16.38
C ASN A 268 -21.66 13.68 16.00
N ALA A 269 -22.93 13.61 15.61
CA ALA A 269 -23.58 12.35 15.26
C ALA A 269 -22.93 11.65 14.05
N ALA A 270 -22.50 12.41 13.03
CA ALA A 270 -21.87 11.86 11.83
C ALA A 270 -20.49 11.26 12.12
N GLU A 271 -19.67 11.94 12.94
CA GLU A 271 -18.37 11.43 13.36
C GLU A 271 -18.50 10.17 14.22
N ARG A 272 -19.52 10.11 15.09
CA ARG A 272 -19.80 8.91 15.88
C ARG A 272 -20.22 7.74 15.01
N ALA A 273 -21.14 7.99 14.07
CA ALA A 273 -21.64 6.98 13.15
C ALA A 273 -20.53 6.40 12.26
N LEU A 274 -19.58 7.24 11.82
CA LEU A 274 -18.52 6.82 10.90
C LEU A 274 -17.22 6.40 11.58
N PHE A 275 -17.12 6.46 12.91
CA PHE A 275 -15.86 6.22 13.62
C PHE A 275 -15.28 4.83 13.34
N ALA A 276 -16.12 3.78 13.35
CA ALA A 276 -15.70 2.40 13.11
C ALA A 276 -15.07 2.25 11.71
N ASP A 277 -15.74 2.78 10.68
CA ASP A 277 -15.28 2.72 9.31
C ASP A 277 -14.03 3.58 9.06
N VAL A 278 -13.96 4.77 9.67
CA VAL A 278 -12.75 5.61 9.63
C VAL A 278 -11.57 4.91 10.32
N ALA A 279 -11.80 4.22 11.44
CA ALA A 279 -10.77 3.43 12.13
C ALA A 279 -10.31 2.22 11.30
N LYS A 280 -11.23 1.54 10.60
CA LYS A 280 -10.91 0.52 9.60
C LYS A 280 -10.03 1.10 8.49
N GLY A 281 -10.41 2.24 7.90
CA GLY A 281 -9.62 2.93 6.88
C GLY A 281 -8.21 3.32 7.36
N ALA A 282 -8.10 3.85 8.58
CA ALA A 282 -6.82 4.14 9.22
C ALA A 282 -5.97 2.87 9.38
N CYS A 283 -6.57 1.75 9.77
CA CYS A 283 -5.85 0.48 9.88
C CYS A 283 -5.32 0.00 8.53
N LEU A 284 -6.11 0.08 7.46
CA LEU A 284 -5.67 -0.30 6.12
C LEU A 284 -4.49 0.57 5.65
N ARG A 285 -4.51 1.88 5.93
CA ARG A 285 -3.38 2.77 5.67
C ARG A 285 -2.11 2.28 6.35
N PHE A 286 -2.18 1.91 7.64
CA PHE A 286 -1.01 1.41 8.37
C PHE A 286 -0.61 -0.01 8.01
N VAL A 287 -1.54 -0.87 7.58
CA VAL A 287 -1.19 -2.15 6.96
C VAL A 287 -0.38 -1.89 5.70
N ALA A 288 -0.80 -0.96 4.84
CA ALA A 288 -0.07 -0.62 3.62
C ALA A 288 1.31 -0.02 3.92
N SER A 289 1.41 0.98 4.81
CA SER A 289 2.69 1.63 5.13
C SER A 289 3.62 0.76 5.98
N ARG A 290 3.11 -0.08 6.88
CA ARG A 290 3.95 -1.04 7.64
C ARG A 290 4.27 -2.27 6.85
N ALA A 291 3.44 -2.67 5.89
CA ALA A 291 3.86 -3.64 4.89
C ALA A 291 5.05 -3.03 4.16
N GLU A 292 4.98 -1.78 3.70
CA GLU A 292 6.13 -1.09 3.14
C GLU A 292 7.36 -1.10 4.06
N ASP A 293 7.26 -0.72 5.35
CA ASP A 293 8.39 -0.69 6.31
C ASP A 293 8.93 -2.07 6.74
N TRP A 294 8.05 -3.05 6.99
CA TRP A 294 8.41 -4.41 7.41
C TRP A 294 9.07 -5.21 6.28
N LEU A 295 8.75 -4.88 5.04
CA LEU A 295 9.38 -5.41 3.83
C LEU A 295 10.79 -4.86 3.59
N ASP A 296 11.15 -3.83 4.35
CA ASP A 296 12.23 -2.91 4.04
C ASP A 296 13.35 -2.94 5.09
N THR A 297 13.07 -3.31 6.35
CA THR A 297 14.08 -3.43 7.41
C THR A 297 14.92 -4.72 7.22
N PRO A 298 16.27 -4.69 7.13
CA PRO A 298 17.10 -5.89 7.00
C PRO A 298 17.22 -6.69 8.31
N ASP A 299 17.55 -7.99 8.28
CA ASP A 299 17.49 -8.91 9.45
C ASP A 299 18.51 -8.56 10.54
N ASP A 300 19.52 -7.78 10.20
CA ASP A 300 20.55 -7.25 11.08
C ASP A 300 20.23 -5.85 11.63
N ALA A 301 19.07 -5.27 11.29
CA ALA A 301 18.69 -3.97 11.77
C ALA A 301 18.37 -4.00 13.27
N LEU A 302 18.97 -3.07 14.01
CA LEU A 302 18.66 -2.81 15.43
C LEU A 302 17.28 -2.15 15.63
N VAL A 303 16.52 -1.94 14.55
CA VAL A 303 15.17 -1.35 14.58
C VAL A 303 14.15 -2.48 14.67
N THR A 304 13.37 -2.49 15.73
CA THR A 304 12.24 -3.42 15.90
C THR A 304 11.22 -3.15 14.80
N ARG A 305 11.04 -4.12 13.89
CA ARG A 305 10.01 -4.03 12.86
C ARG A 305 8.63 -4.01 13.53
N LYS A 306 7.68 -3.22 13.02
CA LYS A 306 6.30 -3.14 13.54
C LYS A 306 5.36 -3.98 12.67
N ASP A 307 4.78 -5.05 13.21
CA ASP A 307 4.06 -6.08 12.42
C ASP A 307 2.87 -5.44 11.68
N PRO A 308 2.80 -5.49 10.33
CA PRO A 308 1.64 -4.98 9.61
C PRO A 308 0.36 -5.74 9.97
N MET A 309 0.44 -7.02 10.36
CA MET A 309 -0.72 -7.81 10.79
C MET A 309 -1.30 -7.33 12.11
N GLN A 310 -0.53 -6.58 12.89
CA GLN A 310 -1.04 -5.88 14.07
C GLN A 310 -2.22 -4.98 13.70
N PHE A 311 -2.12 -4.24 12.60
CA PHE A 311 -3.21 -3.35 12.16
C PHE A 311 -4.30 -4.08 11.39
N ALA A 312 -4.02 -5.23 10.75
CA ALA A 312 -5.06 -6.08 10.17
C ALA A 312 -5.96 -6.71 11.27
N GLN A 313 -5.36 -7.13 12.39
CA GLN A 313 -6.10 -7.62 13.56
C GLN A 313 -6.91 -6.50 14.23
N ARG A 314 -6.36 -5.27 14.31
CA ARG A 314 -7.11 -4.09 14.79
C ARG A 314 -8.28 -3.75 13.87
N TRP A 315 -8.08 -3.86 12.55
CA TRP A 315 -9.17 -3.71 11.59
C TRP A 315 -10.32 -4.68 11.91
N ALA A 316 -10.01 -5.97 12.12
CA ALA A 316 -11.01 -6.97 12.47
C ALA A 316 -11.70 -6.66 13.82
N PHE A 317 -10.98 -6.09 14.78
CA PHE A 317 -11.58 -5.60 16.01
C PHE A 317 -12.61 -4.49 15.75
N TYR A 318 -12.28 -3.48 14.94
CA TYR A 318 -13.21 -2.39 14.61
C TYR A 318 -14.39 -2.87 13.78
N ASP A 319 -14.19 -3.87 12.92
CA ASP A 319 -15.29 -4.47 12.16
C ASP A 319 -16.28 -5.19 13.08
N ALA A 320 -15.79 -5.93 14.07
CA ALA A 320 -16.64 -6.69 14.98
C ALA A 320 -17.23 -5.86 16.15
N HIS A 321 -16.56 -4.78 16.59
CA HIS A 321 -16.89 -4.07 17.84
C HIS A 321 -16.97 -2.55 17.70
N GLY A 322 -16.62 -1.98 16.54
CA GLY A 322 -16.41 -0.55 16.36
C GLY A 322 -17.64 0.29 16.67
N ASP A 323 -18.83 -0.19 16.31
CA ASP A 323 -20.10 0.50 16.52
C ASP A 323 -20.43 0.74 18.01
N GLY A 324 -19.90 -0.12 18.90
CA GLY A 324 -20.08 -0.01 20.35
C GLY A 324 -19.08 0.89 21.05
N LEU A 325 -18.01 1.35 20.38
CA LEU A 325 -16.91 2.08 21.02
C LEU A 325 -17.30 3.50 21.47
N LEU A 326 -18.24 4.12 20.75
CA LEU A 326 -18.71 5.48 21.00
C LEU A 326 -20.17 5.55 21.48
N ALA A 327 -20.77 4.40 21.78
CA ALA A 327 -22.13 4.29 22.31
C ALA A 327 -22.27 4.93 23.70
#